data_AF-A0A9C7RMG8-F1
#
_entry.id   AF-A0A9C7RMG8-F1
#
_cell.length_a   1.000
_cell.length_b   1.000
_cell.length_c   1.000
_cell.angle_alpha   90.00
_cell.angle_beta   90.00
_cell.angle_gamma   90.00
#
_symmetry.space_group_name_H-M   'P 1'
#
loop_
_entity.id
_entity.type
_entity.pdbx_description
1 polymer ?
#
loop_
_entity_poly.entity_id
_entity_poly.type
_entity_poly.pdbx_seq_one_letter_code
_entity_poly.pdbx_strand_id
1 'polypeptide(L)'
;MRKFLTLALLAILLVGLSFSAERVLKVLMPIGGGYTIEDQEAIAKEFEKDHPGVKIEMEFVGWEELWDKIITSIGAGAAPDVMYIGSRWIPALADMGAIIPLDEYITSEKKAMYYDTVWDTVTYKGHIWGVVRAMSTKVFIYNKKLFEEKGVKIPTNWDELLEAAKKIYDPDKGIYGIAMCGKKFVSTVTQFQQYLYANGGKIVDEKGNVVINDEKAVKALEFYKELSKYAQPGIVEWKREDLIKLFETGKVGMYIDHVHNARRALEKGVDVGFFLIPGGPDSDKPYATVIVTDCISITSQSKNRDLAVEFINYMTSFEKQAEWDL
;
A
#
# COMPACT_ATOMS: atom_id res chain seq x y z
N MET A 1 78.86 -2.20 1.74
CA MET A 1 78.09 -1.79 2.94
C MET A 1 76.88 -0.99 2.46
N ARG A 2 75.76 -1.57 2.02
CA ARG A 2 74.69 -2.17 2.84
C ARG A 2 74.36 -1.32 4.07
N LYS A 3 73.67 -0.18 3.90
CA LYS A 3 72.89 0.50 4.97
C LYS A 3 72.03 1.71 4.53
N PHE A 4 71.74 1.91 3.24
CA PHE A 4 70.94 3.05 2.77
C PHE A 4 69.70 2.70 1.93
N LEU A 5 69.33 1.41 1.82
CA LEU A 5 68.19 0.99 1.00
C LEU A 5 66.94 0.55 1.76
N THR A 6 66.89 0.75 3.08
CA THR A 6 65.78 0.23 3.92
C THR A 6 64.88 1.30 4.53
N LEU A 7 65.01 2.57 4.12
CA LEU A 7 64.11 3.66 4.57
C LEU A 7 63.21 4.25 3.48
N ALA A 8 63.38 3.88 2.21
CA ALA A 8 62.53 4.36 1.12
C ALA A 8 61.29 3.48 0.86
N LEU A 9 61.19 2.32 1.53
CA LEU A 9 60.09 1.37 1.34
C LEU A 9 58.96 1.48 2.38
N LEU A 10 59.08 2.39 3.35
CA LEU A 10 58.00 2.68 4.31
C LEU A 10 57.13 3.89 3.92
N ALA A 11 57.41 4.55 2.81
CA ALA A 11 56.75 5.80 2.42
C ALA A 11 55.77 5.68 1.23
N ILE A 12 55.62 4.49 0.62
CA ILE A 12 54.74 4.29 -0.55
C ILE A 12 53.90 3.02 -0.39
N LEU A 13 53.25 2.89 0.76
CA LEU A 13 52.06 2.04 0.93
C LEU A 13 51.03 2.69 1.85
N LEU A 14 51.04 4.04 1.90
CA LEU A 14 49.81 4.81 2.03
C LEU A 14 49.13 4.79 0.66
N VAL A 15 48.61 3.62 0.27
CA VAL A 15 47.40 3.62 -0.53
C VAL A 15 46.44 4.44 0.31
N GLY A 16 46.07 5.62 -0.19
CA GLY A 16 45.08 6.47 0.43
C GLY A 16 43.78 5.69 0.56
N LEU A 17 43.64 4.95 1.67
CA LEU A 17 42.38 4.84 2.36
C LEU A 17 42.11 6.25 2.87
N SER A 18 41.65 7.10 1.96
CA SER A 18 40.71 8.13 2.32
C SER A 18 39.60 7.37 3.04
N PHE A 19 39.67 7.33 4.37
CA PHE A 19 38.52 7.08 5.21
C PHE A 19 37.57 8.23 4.88
N SER A 20 36.83 8.08 3.77
CA SER A 20 35.61 8.84 3.55
C SER A 20 34.80 8.55 4.80
N ALA A 21 34.47 9.60 5.55
CA ALA A 21 33.60 9.45 6.71
C ALA A 21 32.39 8.61 6.28
N GLU A 22 32.09 7.57 7.06
CA GLU A 22 30.98 6.69 6.79
C GLU A 22 29.71 7.53 6.62
N ARG A 23 29.11 7.47 5.43
CA ARG A 23 27.89 8.21 5.11
C ARG A 23 26.72 7.37 5.59
N VAL A 24 26.13 7.78 6.70
CA VAL A 24 24.98 7.12 7.29
C VAL A 24 23.69 7.70 6.70
N LEU A 25 22.85 6.85 6.10
CA LEU A 25 21.51 7.18 5.66
C LEU A 25 20.49 6.57 6.63
N LYS A 26 19.66 7.43 7.25
CA LYS A 26 18.61 6.98 8.18
C LYS A 26 17.31 6.74 7.44
N VAL A 27 16.75 5.54 7.61
CA VAL A 27 15.55 5.10 6.88
C VAL A 27 14.50 4.66 7.89
N LEU A 28 13.28 5.18 7.79
CA LEU A 28 12.14 4.71 8.59
C LEU A 28 11.20 3.90 7.72
N MET A 29 10.93 2.67 8.16
CA MET A 29 10.07 1.72 7.47
C MET A 29 8.98 1.16 8.38
N PRO A 30 7.84 0.72 7.82
CA PRO A 30 6.85 0.00 8.59
C PRO A 30 7.20 -1.47 8.82
N ILE A 31 6.67 -2.00 9.91
CA ILE A 31 6.47 -3.44 10.14
C ILE A 31 5.08 -3.80 9.61
N GLY A 32 5.01 -4.79 8.72
CA GLY A 32 3.77 -5.24 8.08
C GLY A 32 3.71 -4.88 6.59
N GLY A 33 2.57 -5.16 5.95
CA GLY A 33 2.38 -4.87 4.52
C GLY A 33 2.94 -5.93 3.55
N GLY A 34 3.36 -7.09 4.06
CA GLY A 34 3.83 -8.22 3.24
C GLY A 34 5.34 -8.45 3.29
N TYR A 35 6.12 -7.54 3.90
CA TYR A 35 7.58 -7.65 4.01
C TYR A 35 8.02 -7.89 5.46
N THR A 36 9.03 -8.74 5.64
CA THR A 36 9.65 -8.95 6.95
C THR A 36 10.70 -7.87 7.24
N ILE A 37 11.13 -7.74 8.49
CA ILE A 37 12.25 -6.85 8.85
C ILE A 37 13.52 -7.36 8.16
N GLU A 38 13.70 -8.68 8.14
CA GLU A 38 14.83 -9.38 7.56
C GLU A 38 14.97 -9.09 6.06
N ASP A 39 13.87 -9.14 5.31
CA ASP A 39 13.87 -8.79 3.88
C ASP A 39 14.34 -7.35 3.68
N GLN A 40 13.80 -6.43 4.50
CA GLN A 40 14.11 -5.01 4.40
C GLN A 40 15.58 -4.70 4.72
N GLU A 41 16.12 -5.32 5.77
CA GLU A 41 17.54 -5.23 6.08
C GLU A 41 18.44 -5.88 5.00
N ALA A 42 17.97 -6.92 4.32
CA ALA A 42 18.74 -7.57 3.26
C ALA A 42 18.96 -6.62 2.07
N ILE A 43 17.94 -5.87 1.65
CA ILE A 43 18.09 -4.83 0.61
C ILE A 43 19.09 -3.76 1.03
N ALA A 44 19.04 -3.31 2.29
CA ALA A 44 19.98 -2.34 2.80
C ALA A 44 21.42 -2.87 2.73
N LYS A 45 21.66 -4.12 3.17
CA LYS A 45 22.98 -4.76 3.12
C LYS A 45 23.49 -4.97 1.70
N GLU A 46 22.61 -5.30 0.76
CA GLU A 46 22.99 -5.44 -0.65
C GLU A 46 23.39 -4.08 -1.24
N PHE A 47 22.62 -3.03 -0.96
CA PHE A 47 22.98 -1.67 -1.35
C PHE A 47 24.33 -1.22 -0.76
N GLU A 48 24.57 -1.47 0.53
CA GLU A 48 25.84 -1.16 1.21
C GLU A 48 27.05 -1.86 0.55
N LYS A 49 26.87 -3.08 0.06
CA LYS A 49 27.94 -3.85 -0.59
C LYS A 49 28.41 -3.17 -1.89
N ASP A 50 27.49 -2.58 -2.64
CA ASP A 50 27.79 -1.90 -3.89
C ASP A 50 28.19 -0.43 -3.70
N HIS A 51 28.06 0.11 -2.48
CA HIS A 51 28.38 1.49 -2.12
C HIS A 51 29.36 1.56 -0.93
N PRO A 52 30.68 1.32 -1.14
CA PRO A 52 31.66 1.35 -0.07
C PRO A 52 31.65 2.66 0.72
N GLY A 53 31.63 2.56 2.06
CA GLY A 53 31.58 3.72 2.95
C GLY A 53 30.18 4.31 3.17
N VAL A 54 29.13 3.62 2.72
CA VAL A 54 27.74 3.92 3.07
C VAL A 54 27.26 2.95 4.14
N LYS A 55 26.47 3.46 5.08
CA LYS A 55 25.70 2.68 6.05
C LYS A 55 24.23 3.07 5.98
N ILE A 56 23.34 2.09 5.89
CA ILE A 56 21.90 2.28 5.96
C ILE A 56 21.45 1.88 7.38
N GLU A 57 20.95 2.87 8.13
CA GLU A 57 20.36 2.66 9.46
C GLU A 57 18.85 2.63 9.33
N MET A 58 18.27 1.44 9.46
CA MET A 58 16.82 1.26 9.38
C MET A 58 16.18 1.27 10.76
N GLU A 59 15.14 2.08 10.93
CA GLU A 59 14.23 2.04 12.05
C GLU A 59 12.89 1.47 11.60
N PHE A 60 12.31 0.59 12.41
CA PHE A 60 11.05 -0.08 12.12
C PHE A 60 10.00 0.25 13.17
N VAL A 61 8.79 0.60 12.72
CA VAL A 61 7.62 0.81 13.58
C VAL A 61 6.39 0.17 12.97
N GLY A 62 5.39 -0.23 13.75
CA GLY A 62 4.16 -0.75 13.17
C GLY A 62 3.45 0.29 12.31
N TRP A 63 2.70 -0.16 11.30
CA TRP A 63 1.96 0.74 10.40
C TRP A 63 1.00 1.67 11.15
N GLU A 64 0.46 1.22 12.28
CA GLU A 64 -0.45 1.99 13.12
C GLU A 64 0.25 3.17 13.80
N GLU A 65 1.51 3.00 14.21
CA GLU A 65 2.33 4.02 14.87
C GLU A 65 3.13 4.90 13.90
N LEU A 66 3.25 4.49 12.63
CA LEU A 66 4.14 5.12 11.66
C LEU A 66 3.85 6.62 11.46
N TRP A 67 2.59 7.02 11.36
CA TRP A 67 2.23 8.44 11.22
C TRP A 67 2.70 9.27 12.40
N ASP A 68 2.38 8.84 13.62
CA ASP A 68 2.74 9.55 14.84
C ASP A 68 4.26 9.63 15.01
N LYS A 69 4.97 8.55 14.66
CA LYS A 69 6.44 8.53 14.61
C LYS A 69 6.99 9.57 13.63
N ILE A 70 6.47 9.62 12.41
CA ILE A 70 6.89 10.58 11.39
C ILE A 70 6.69 12.02 11.89
N ILE A 71 5.49 12.34 12.36
CA ILE A 71 5.15 13.70 12.83
C ILE A 71 6.00 14.10 14.03
N THR A 72 6.20 13.18 14.98
CA THR A 72 7.04 13.43 16.17
C THR A 72 8.49 13.70 15.78
N SER A 73 9.07 12.89 14.89
CA SER A 73 10.46 13.06 14.44
C SER A 73 10.66 14.35 13.65
N ILE A 74 9.71 14.72 12.79
CA ILE A 74 9.71 16.01 12.08
C ILE A 74 9.69 17.17 13.07
N GLY A 75 8.75 17.15 14.03
CA GLY A 75 8.62 18.20 15.05
C GLY A 75 9.84 18.34 15.96
N ALA A 76 10.54 17.23 16.22
CA ALA A 76 11.79 17.21 16.98
C ALA A 76 13.03 17.67 16.17
N GLY A 77 12.90 17.92 14.86
CA GLY A 77 14.04 18.24 13.99
C GLY A 77 15.01 17.06 13.80
N ALA A 78 14.52 15.83 13.97
CA ALA A 78 15.30 14.60 13.95
C ALA A 78 14.66 13.55 13.02
N ALA A 79 14.00 14.00 11.95
CA ALA A 79 13.41 13.10 10.96
C ALA A 79 14.51 12.24 10.27
N PRO A 80 14.22 10.97 9.96
CA PRO A 80 15.06 10.14 9.09
C PRO A 80 15.30 10.82 7.73
N ASP A 81 16.35 10.42 7.02
CA ASP A 81 16.59 10.93 5.66
C ASP A 81 15.50 10.46 4.69
N VAL A 82 15.12 9.19 4.80
CA VAL A 82 14.15 8.50 3.95
C VAL A 82 13.01 7.95 4.80
N MET A 83 11.77 8.12 4.36
CA MET A 83 10.60 7.57 5.04
C MET A 83 9.71 6.82 4.05
N TYR A 84 9.37 5.59 4.38
CA TYR A 84 8.23 4.91 3.76
C TYR A 84 6.95 5.49 4.35
N ILE A 85 6.02 5.88 3.47
CA ILE A 85 4.77 6.54 3.85
C ILE A 85 3.60 6.01 3.02
N GLY A 86 2.40 6.06 3.59
CA GLY A 86 1.20 5.95 2.76
C GLY A 86 1.06 7.20 1.90
N SER A 87 0.84 7.07 0.59
CA SER A 87 0.81 8.23 -0.31
C SER A 87 -0.26 9.26 0.06
N ARG A 88 -1.33 8.82 0.72
CA ARG A 88 -2.38 9.66 1.32
C ARG A 88 -1.86 10.73 2.31
N TRP A 89 -0.65 10.58 2.82
CA TRP A 89 0.00 11.52 3.74
C TRP A 89 0.79 12.62 3.04
N ILE A 90 1.06 12.49 1.74
CA ILE A 90 1.84 13.47 0.96
C ILE A 90 1.27 14.89 1.08
N PRO A 91 -0.04 15.14 0.91
CA PRO A 91 -0.55 16.51 0.98
C PRO A 91 -0.20 17.22 2.29
N ALA A 92 -0.37 16.53 3.41
CA ALA A 92 -0.05 17.08 4.73
C ALA A 92 1.45 17.30 4.92
N LEU A 93 2.29 16.32 4.55
CA LEU A 93 3.74 16.42 4.69
C LEU A 93 4.35 17.49 3.76
N ALA A 94 3.83 17.62 2.54
CA ALA A 94 4.24 18.64 1.59
C ALA A 94 3.82 20.04 2.07
N ASP A 95 2.58 20.21 2.55
CA ASP A 95 2.11 21.50 3.08
C ASP A 95 2.84 21.92 4.37
N MET A 96 3.32 20.96 5.17
CA MET A 96 4.21 21.20 6.30
C MET A 96 5.65 21.56 5.89
N GLY A 97 6.02 21.38 4.61
CA GLY A 97 7.41 21.49 4.15
C GLY A 97 8.33 20.41 4.72
N ALA A 98 7.78 19.25 5.11
CA ALA A 98 8.51 18.18 5.78
C ALA A 98 9.22 17.19 4.82
N ILE A 99 8.80 17.17 3.56
CA ILE A 99 9.38 16.35 2.49
C ILE A 99 9.78 17.24 1.30
N ILE A 100 10.60 16.73 0.40
CA ILE A 100 11.03 17.46 -0.81
C ILE A 100 10.34 16.93 -2.07
N PRO A 101 10.11 17.78 -3.08
CA PRO A 101 9.73 17.30 -4.41
C PRO A 101 10.87 16.50 -5.01
N LEU A 102 10.53 15.49 -5.82
CA LEU A 102 11.45 14.56 -6.45
C LEU A 102 11.50 14.68 -7.97
N ASP A 103 10.83 15.68 -8.57
CA ASP A 103 10.66 15.81 -10.02
C ASP A 103 11.98 15.69 -10.80
N GLU A 104 13.04 16.32 -10.30
CA GLU A 104 14.37 16.31 -10.93
C GLU A 104 15.07 14.94 -10.88
N TYR A 105 14.61 14.05 -10.00
CA TYR A 105 15.18 12.71 -9.78
C TYR A 105 14.37 11.60 -10.47
N ILE A 106 13.20 11.91 -11.04
CA ILE A 106 12.38 10.93 -11.76
C ILE A 106 12.71 10.97 -13.25
N THR A 107 13.42 9.95 -13.72
CA THR A 107 13.72 9.82 -15.16
C THR A 107 12.49 9.40 -15.96
N SER A 108 12.52 9.61 -17.28
CA SER A 108 11.46 9.16 -18.18
C SER A 108 11.29 7.63 -18.16
N GLU A 109 12.39 6.89 -18.05
CA GLU A 109 12.40 5.43 -17.92
C GLU A 109 11.70 5.01 -16.63
N LYS A 110 12.01 5.68 -15.52
CA LYS A 110 11.35 5.43 -14.23
C LYS A 110 9.86 5.72 -14.31
N LYS A 111 9.49 6.84 -14.92
CA LYS A 111 8.08 7.22 -15.12
C LYS A 111 7.31 6.17 -15.93
N ALA A 112 7.93 5.64 -16.98
CA ALA A 112 7.35 4.62 -17.84
C ALA A 112 7.15 3.25 -17.16
N MET A 113 7.74 3.01 -15.98
CA MET A 113 7.53 1.76 -15.23
C MET A 113 6.13 1.64 -14.62
N TYR A 114 5.40 2.75 -14.45
CA TYR A 114 4.08 2.77 -13.81
C TYR A 114 3.04 3.44 -14.69
N TYR A 115 1.77 3.05 -14.51
CA TYR A 115 0.64 3.77 -15.11
C TYR A 115 0.55 5.19 -14.54
N ASP A 116 0.04 6.14 -15.33
CA ASP A 116 -0.13 7.54 -14.89
C ASP A 116 -0.95 7.66 -13.59
N THR A 117 -1.98 6.81 -13.43
CA THR A 117 -2.81 6.78 -12.22
C THR A 117 -2.04 6.43 -10.95
N VAL A 118 -0.88 5.79 -11.06
CA VAL A 118 0.03 5.50 -9.95
C VAL A 118 0.85 6.73 -9.60
N TRP A 119 1.30 7.48 -10.61
CA TRP A 119 1.99 8.76 -10.39
C TRP A 119 1.06 9.82 -9.80
N ASP A 120 -0.23 9.80 -10.17
CA ASP A 120 -1.23 10.69 -9.60
C ASP A 120 -1.35 10.55 -8.07
N THR A 121 -1.08 9.37 -7.50
CA THR A 121 -1.20 9.16 -6.05
C THR A 121 -0.07 9.80 -5.24
N VAL A 122 1.07 10.09 -5.90
CA VAL A 122 2.24 10.73 -5.30
C VAL A 122 2.47 12.15 -5.81
N THR A 123 1.59 12.62 -6.70
CA THR A 123 1.63 13.98 -7.25
C THR A 123 0.72 14.89 -6.44
N TYR A 124 1.26 15.98 -5.92
CA TYR A 124 0.50 16.98 -5.19
C TYR A 124 0.98 18.38 -5.58
N LYS A 125 0.04 19.28 -5.89
CA LYS A 125 0.32 20.64 -6.38
C LYS A 125 1.30 20.67 -7.56
N GLY A 126 1.20 19.69 -8.47
CA GLY A 126 2.00 19.61 -9.70
C GLY A 126 3.40 19.03 -9.54
N HIS A 127 3.75 18.54 -8.35
CA HIS A 127 5.07 17.97 -8.05
C HIS A 127 4.94 16.51 -7.60
N ILE A 128 5.92 15.68 -7.95
CA ILE A 128 6.05 14.31 -7.45
C ILE A 128 6.76 14.35 -6.10
N TRP A 129 6.17 13.80 -5.03
CA TRP A 129 6.72 13.89 -3.67
C TRP A 129 7.27 12.57 -3.12
N GLY A 130 7.16 11.49 -3.89
CA GLY A 130 7.63 10.17 -3.50
C GLY A 130 7.71 9.23 -4.69
N VAL A 131 8.45 8.13 -4.53
CA VAL A 131 8.49 7.04 -5.50
C VAL A 131 7.63 5.91 -4.99
N VAL A 132 6.64 5.48 -5.78
CA VAL A 132 5.73 4.41 -5.40
C VAL A 132 6.52 3.11 -5.22
N ARG A 133 6.34 2.48 -4.05
CA ARG A 133 6.95 1.19 -3.71
C ARG A 133 5.94 0.06 -3.69
N ALA A 134 4.72 0.33 -3.24
CA ALA A 134 3.66 -0.66 -3.22
C ALA A 134 2.38 -0.06 -3.81
N MET A 135 1.68 -0.87 -4.58
CA MET A 135 0.36 -0.54 -5.11
C MET A 135 -0.55 -1.74 -4.89
N SER A 136 -1.78 -1.48 -4.45
CA SER A 136 -2.80 -2.50 -4.38
C SER A 136 -4.16 -1.94 -4.81
N THR A 137 -4.94 -2.81 -5.43
CA THR A 137 -6.36 -2.61 -5.69
C THR A 137 -7.14 -3.75 -5.06
N LYS A 138 -8.46 -3.62 -5.03
CA LYS A 138 -9.36 -4.66 -4.52
C LYS A 138 -10.35 -5.09 -5.58
N VAL A 139 -10.74 -6.35 -5.51
CA VAL A 139 -11.79 -6.96 -6.34
C VAL A 139 -12.73 -7.74 -5.42
N PHE A 140 -13.87 -8.15 -5.95
CA PHE A 140 -14.60 -9.25 -5.32
C PHE A 140 -13.89 -10.56 -5.62
N ILE A 141 -13.58 -11.30 -4.57
CA ILE A 141 -13.22 -12.71 -4.64
C ILE A 141 -14.48 -13.50 -4.30
N TYR A 142 -14.85 -14.46 -5.15
CA TYR A 142 -16.07 -15.23 -4.96
C TYR A 142 -15.84 -16.74 -5.04
N ASN A 143 -16.69 -17.49 -4.35
CA ASN A 143 -16.70 -18.94 -4.35
C ASN A 143 -17.52 -19.45 -5.54
N LYS A 144 -16.85 -20.02 -6.54
CA LYS A 144 -17.48 -20.46 -7.79
C LYS A 144 -18.56 -21.51 -7.57
N LYS A 145 -18.30 -22.45 -6.66
CA LYS A 145 -19.24 -23.52 -6.32
C LYS A 145 -20.55 -22.96 -5.76
N LEU A 146 -20.48 -22.01 -4.82
CA LEU A 146 -21.69 -21.40 -4.25
C LEU A 146 -22.46 -20.57 -5.29
N PHE A 147 -21.76 -19.90 -6.21
CA PHE A 147 -22.39 -19.19 -7.31
C PHE A 147 -23.11 -20.15 -8.26
N GLU A 148 -22.47 -21.24 -8.66
CA GLU A 148 -23.03 -22.27 -9.54
C GLU A 148 -24.24 -22.98 -8.90
N GLU A 149 -24.11 -23.45 -7.65
CA GLU A 149 -25.18 -24.14 -6.90
C GLU A 149 -26.44 -23.28 -6.74
N LYS A 150 -26.27 -21.95 -6.68
CA LYS A 150 -27.38 -20.99 -6.51
C LYS A 150 -27.82 -20.33 -7.81
N GLY A 151 -27.23 -20.70 -8.95
CA GLY A 151 -27.54 -20.12 -10.27
C GLY A 151 -27.27 -18.61 -10.33
N VAL A 152 -26.24 -18.15 -9.61
CA VAL A 152 -25.84 -16.74 -9.56
C VAL A 152 -24.86 -16.45 -10.68
N LYS A 153 -25.17 -15.43 -11.48
CA LYS A 153 -24.24 -14.87 -12.48
C LYS A 153 -23.34 -13.81 -11.82
N ILE A 154 -22.22 -13.50 -12.47
CA ILE A 154 -21.32 -12.44 -12.02
C ILE A 154 -22.06 -11.09 -12.04
N PRO A 155 -22.18 -10.39 -10.91
CA PRO A 155 -22.84 -9.09 -10.85
C PRO A 155 -22.12 -8.03 -11.66
N THR A 156 -22.89 -7.24 -12.40
CA THR A 156 -22.41 -6.09 -13.19
C THR A 156 -22.93 -4.75 -12.67
N ASN A 157 -23.86 -4.77 -11.72
CA ASN A 157 -24.45 -3.61 -11.05
C ASN A 157 -24.82 -3.97 -9.60
N TRP A 158 -25.27 -2.97 -8.84
CA TRP A 158 -25.58 -3.13 -7.42
C TRP A 158 -26.81 -3.98 -7.14
N ASP A 159 -27.84 -3.92 -7.99
CA ASP A 159 -29.05 -4.76 -7.84
C ASP A 159 -28.70 -6.24 -8.00
N GLU A 160 -27.90 -6.58 -9.00
CA GLU A 160 -27.38 -7.93 -9.21
C GLU A 160 -26.47 -8.37 -8.05
N LEU A 161 -25.67 -7.46 -7.50
CA LEU A 161 -24.78 -7.75 -6.37
C LEU A 161 -25.57 -8.09 -5.11
N LEU A 162 -26.63 -7.32 -4.81
CA LEU A 162 -27.52 -7.57 -3.67
C LEU A 162 -28.28 -8.89 -3.85
N GLU A 163 -28.82 -9.14 -5.04
CA GLU A 163 -29.53 -10.38 -5.34
C GLU A 163 -28.61 -11.61 -5.30
N ALA A 164 -27.35 -11.48 -5.74
CA ALA A 164 -26.33 -12.52 -5.57
C ALA A 164 -26.09 -12.84 -4.10
N ALA A 165 -25.87 -11.82 -3.26
CA ALA A 165 -25.67 -12.01 -1.81
C ALA A 165 -26.89 -12.70 -1.18
N LYS A 166 -28.09 -12.24 -1.50
CA LYS A 166 -29.35 -12.78 -0.99
C LYS A 166 -29.59 -14.23 -1.39
N LYS A 167 -29.32 -14.62 -2.65
CA LYS A 167 -29.51 -16.00 -3.13
C LYS A 167 -28.55 -16.99 -2.46
N ILE A 168 -27.33 -16.55 -2.17
CA ILE A 168 -26.31 -17.41 -1.54
C ILE A 168 -26.54 -17.54 -0.04
N TYR A 169 -27.06 -16.49 0.61
CA TYR A 169 -27.30 -16.45 2.04
C TYR A 169 -28.24 -17.58 2.52
N ASP A 170 -27.70 -18.46 3.37
CA ASP A 170 -28.38 -19.61 3.98
C ASP A 170 -27.81 -19.78 5.41
N PRO A 171 -28.23 -18.93 6.36
CA PRO A 171 -27.64 -18.84 7.69
C PRO A 171 -27.85 -20.11 8.52
N ASP A 172 -28.89 -20.90 8.23
CA ASP A 172 -29.15 -22.18 8.88
C ASP A 172 -28.03 -23.20 8.60
N LYS A 173 -27.34 -23.07 7.46
CA LYS A 173 -26.14 -23.86 7.11
C LYS A 173 -24.83 -23.13 7.43
N GLY A 174 -24.93 -21.92 7.97
CA GLY A 174 -23.82 -20.99 8.19
C GLY A 174 -23.20 -20.50 6.88
N ILE A 175 -23.98 -20.43 5.79
CA ILE A 175 -23.53 -19.89 4.50
C ILE A 175 -23.93 -18.41 4.42
N TYR A 176 -22.96 -17.56 4.16
CA TYR A 176 -23.15 -16.12 4.08
C TYR A 176 -22.99 -15.64 2.64
N GLY A 177 -23.85 -14.72 2.20
CA GLY A 177 -23.83 -14.20 0.84
C GLY A 177 -22.57 -13.38 0.56
N ILE A 178 -22.17 -12.58 1.54
CA ILE A 178 -20.99 -11.72 1.49
C ILE A 178 -20.26 -11.74 2.83
N ALA A 179 -18.95 -11.49 2.86
CA ALA A 179 -18.26 -11.14 4.11
C ALA A 179 -17.87 -9.66 4.16
N MET A 180 -18.14 -9.00 5.29
CA MET A 180 -17.95 -7.55 5.49
C MET A 180 -17.23 -7.26 6.80
N CYS A 181 -16.50 -6.15 6.90
CA CYS A 181 -15.85 -5.72 8.15
C CYS A 181 -16.47 -4.43 8.69
N GLY A 182 -16.63 -4.36 10.01
CA GLY A 182 -17.23 -3.21 10.70
C GLY A 182 -16.49 -2.77 11.95
N LYS A 183 -15.34 -3.38 12.27
CA LYS A 183 -14.53 -2.97 13.41
C LYS A 183 -14.07 -1.53 13.24
N LYS A 184 -13.98 -0.79 14.35
CA LYS A 184 -13.44 0.59 14.36
C LYS A 184 -11.95 0.57 13.97
N PHE A 185 -11.70 0.50 12.67
CA PHE A 185 -10.40 0.27 12.07
C PHE A 185 -10.37 0.81 10.64
N VAL A 186 -9.16 1.08 10.12
CA VAL A 186 -8.98 1.63 8.77
C VAL A 186 -9.59 0.74 7.69
N SER A 187 -9.62 -0.58 7.90
CA SER A 187 -10.16 -1.51 6.91
C SER A 187 -11.66 -1.34 6.66
N THR A 188 -12.45 -0.94 7.67
CA THR A 188 -13.88 -0.61 7.49
C THR A 188 -14.07 0.64 6.64
N VAL A 189 -13.28 1.69 6.88
CA VAL A 189 -13.32 2.91 6.05
C VAL A 189 -12.95 2.58 4.60
N THR A 190 -11.87 1.83 4.39
CA THR A 190 -11.43 1.47 3.03
C THR A 190 -12.34 0.46 2.34
N GLN A 191 -13.16 -0.30 3.07
CA GLN A 191 -14.19 -1.17 2.48
C GLN A 191 -15.40 -0.33 2.05
N PHE A 192 -15.87 0.59 2.88
CA PHE A 192 -16.94 1.53 2.50
C PHE A 192 -16.55 2.42 1.31
N GLN A 193 -15.31 2.91 1.27
CA GLN A 193 -14.79 3.73 0.17
C GLN A 193 -14.93 3.05 -1.21
N GLN A 194 -14.87 1.72 -1.27
CA GLN A 194 -15.10 0.99 -2.52
C GLN A 194 -16.49 1.29 -3.09
N TYR A 195 -17.52 1.21 -2.24
CA TYR A 195 -18.91 1.47 -2.61
C TYR A 195 -19.16 2.97 -2.83
N LEU A 196 -18.58 3.82 -1.98
CA LEU A 196 -18.68 5.29 -2.13
C LEU A 196 -18.21 5.73 -3.52
N TYR A 197 -16.98 5.36 -3.90
CA TYR A 197 -16.42 5.78 -5.18
C TYR A 197 -17.02 5.01 -6.36
N ALA A 198 -17.45 3.75 -6.16
CA ALA A 198 -18.20 3.02 -7.18
C ALA A 198 -19.58 3.64 -7.47
N ASN A 199 -20.16 4.40 -6.54
CA ASN A 199 -21.38 5.19 -6.78
C ASN A 199 -21.09 6.64 -7.23
N GLY A 200 -19.83 6.99 -7.48
CA GLY A 200 -19.45 8.35 -7.86
C GLY A 200 -19.54 9.39 -6.73
N GLY A 201 -19.66 8.96 -5.47
CA GLY A 201 -19.55 9.84 -4.30
C GLY A 201 -18.09 10.20 -3.99
N LYS A 202 -17.88 11.17 -3.11
CA LYS A 202 -16.54 11.68 -2.73
C LYS A 202 -16.46 11.95 -1.24
N ILE A 203 -15.25 11.93 -0.69
CA ILE A 203 -15.01 12.41 0.70
C ILE A 203 -14.73 13.91 0.70
N VAL A 204 -13.96 14.37 -0.28
CA VAL A 204 -13.55 15.77 -0.46
C VAL A 204 -13.80 16.14 -1.93
N ASP A 205 -14.35 17.33 -2.17
CA ASP A 205 -14.57 17.86 -3.53
C ASP A 205 -13.28 18.46 -4.13
N GLU A 206 -13.33 18.92 -5.38
CA GLU A 206 -12.18 19.53 -6.06
C GLU A 206 -11.70 20.83 -5.39
N LYS A 207 -12.51 21.43 -4.51
CA LYS A 207 -12.22 22.67 -3.80
C LYS A 207 -11.67 22.42 -2.39
N GLY A 208 -11.54 21.16 -1.97
CA GLY A 208 -11.07 20.79 -0.63
C GLY A 208 -12.16 20.76 0.45
N ASN A 209 -13.44 20.88 0.09
CA ASN A 209 -14.53 20.80 1.06
C ASN A 209 -14.87 19.33 1.36
N VAL A 210 -15.17 19.04 2.62
CA VAL A 210 -15.66 17.71 3.04
C VAL A 210 -17.11 17.53 2.57
N VAL A 211 -17.35 16.53 1.72
CA VAL A 211 -18.64 16.28 1.04
C VAL A 211 -19.14 14.83 1.22
N ILE A 212 -18.59 14.10 2.19
CA ILE A 212 -18.94 12.69 2.47
C ILE A 212 -20.42 12.45 2.84
N ASN A 213 -21.19 13.52 3.07
CA ASN A 213 -22.61 13.47 3.41
C ASN A 213 -23.53 13.86 2.24
N ASP A 214 -23.02 13.93 1.01
CA ASP A 214 -23.85 14.18 -0.18
C ASP A 214 -24.81 13.01 -0.49
N GLU A 215 -25.74 13.23 -1.41
CA GLU A 215 -26.76 12.24 -1.76
C GLU A 215 -26.16 10.93 -2.29
N LYS A 216 -25.07 11.00 -3.05
CA LYS A 216 -24.39 9.82 -3.60
C LYS A 216 -23.73 8.98 -2.52
N ALA A 217 -23.13 9.63 -1.53
CA ALA A 217 -22.51 8.99 -0.38
C ALA A 217 -23.55 8.37 0.56
N VAL A 218 -24.69 9.05 0.77
CA VAL A 218 -25.82 8.50 1.55
C VAL A 218 -26.37 7.24 0.88
N LYS A 219 -26.66 7.29 -0.43
CA LYS A 219 -27.11 6.10 -1.19
C LYS A 219 -26.11 4.95 -1.13
N ALA A 220 -24.81 5.24 -1.21
CA ALA A 220 -23.77 4.22 -1.04
C ALA A 220 -23.80 3.57 0.35
N LEU A 221 -24.00 4.36 1.40
CA LEU A 221 -24.10 3.85 2.76
C LEU A 221 -25.39 3.05 3.00
N GLU A 222 -26.51 3.47 2.41
CA GLU A 222 -27.77 2.73 2.45
C GLU A 222 -27.63 1.37 1.75
N PHE A 223 -27.03 1.33 0.56
CA PHE A 223 -26.73 0.07 -0.11
C PHE A 223 -25.79 -0.83 0.72
N TYR A 224 -24.73 -0.26 1.29
CA TYR A 224 -23.81 -0.98 2.16
C TYR A 224 -24.52 -1.59 3.37
N LYS A 225 -25.47 -0.85 3.96
CA LYS A 225 -26.33 -1.33 5.05
C LYS A 225 -27.27 -2.44 4.60
N GLU A 226 -27.90 -2.33 3.44
CA GLU A 226 -28.76 -3.39 2.89
C GLU A 226 -27.97 -4.68 2.62
N LEU A 227 -26.79 -4.56 2.02
CA LEU A 227 -25.88 -5.66 1.75
C LEU A 227 -25.43 -6.37 3.04
N SER A 228 -25.23 -5.62 4.12
CA SER A 228 -24.83 -6.14 5.43
C SER A 228 -25.81 -7.14 6.05
N LYS A 229 -27.09 -7.13 5.63
CA LYS A 229 -28.09 -8.10 6.08
C LYS A 229 -27.79 -9.54 5.66
N TYR A 230 -26.97 -9.69 4.61
CA TYR A 230 -26.57 -10.98 4.04
C TYR A 230 -25.13 -11.37 4.41
N ALA A 231 -24.52 -10.63 5.34
CA ALA A 231 -23.18 -10.86 5.82
C ALA A 231 -23.13 -11.81 7.01
N GLN A 232 -21.92 -12.17 7.43
CA GLN A 232 -21.70 -12.95 8.64
C GLN A 232 -22.13 -12.17 9.90
N PRO A 233 -22.54 -12.85 10.99
CA PRO A 233 -22.94 -12.19 12.22
C PRO A 233 -21.79 -11.43 12.89
N GLY A 234 -22.13 -10.37 13.63
CA GLY A 234 -21.17 -9.63 14.45
C GLY A 234 -20.14 -8.84 13.62
N ILE A 235 -20.51 -8.34 12.44
CA ILE A 235 -19.65 -7.60 11.48
C ILE A 235 -18.70 -6.58 12.18
N VAL A 236 -19.18 -5.92 13.24
CA VAL A 236 -18.44 -4.92 14.03
C VAL A 236 -17.21 -5.46 14.78
N GLU A 237 -17.06 -6.78 14.88
CA GLU A 237 -15.90 -7.41 15.53
C GLU A 237 -14.78 -7.78 14.55
N TRP A 238 -15.07 -7.77 13.24
CA TRP A 238 -14.19 -8.26 12.20
C TRP A 238 -13.38 -7.13 11.56
N LYS A 239 -12.07 -7.37 11.36
CA LYS A 239 -11.25 -6.61 10.40
C LYS A 239 -11.25 -7.33 9.04
N ARG A 240 -10.87 -6.65 7.96
CA ARG A 240 -10.70 -7.26 6.63
C ARG A 240 -9.81 -8.50 6.67
N GLU A 241 -8.71 -8.42 7.43
CA GLU A 241 -7.72 -9.48 7.61
C GLU A 241 -8.30 -10.75 8.25
N ASP A 242 -9.46 -10.65 8.90
CA ASP A 242 -10.18 -11.79 9.47
C ASP A 242 -11.17 -12.41 8.48
N LEU A 243 -11.65 -11.65 7.48
CA LEU A 243 -12.66 -12.12 6.51
C LEU A 243 -12.14 -13.26 5.63
N ILE A 244 -10.84 -13.26 5.33
CA ILE A 244 -10.21 -14.34 4.58
C ILE A 244 -10.34 -15.69 5.30
N LYS A 245 -10.24 -15.71 6.64
CA LYS A 245 -10.40 -16.93 7.45
C LYS A 245 -11.81 -17.49 7.34
N LEU A 246 -12.82 -16.62 7.20
CA LEU A 246 -14.19 -17.02 6.94
C LEU A 246 -14.34 -17.59 5.53
N PHE A 247 -13.74 -16.93 4.54
CA PHE A 247 -13.82 -17.36 3.15
C PHE A 247 -13.12 -18.72 2.91
N GLU A 248 -11.99 -18.97 3.57
CA GLU A 248 -11.25 -20.25 3.58
C GLU A 248 -12.11 -21.44 4.02
N THR A 249 -13.22 -21.22 4.75
CA THR A 249 -14.14 -22.30 5.14
C THR A 249 -15.01 -22.81 4.00
N GLY A 250 -15.04 -22.10 2.86
CA GLY A 250 -15.93 -22.39 1.74
C GLY A 250 -17.39 -21.98 1.97
N LYS A 251 -17.70 -21.28 3.07
CA LYS A 251 -19.07 -20.89 3.46
C LYS A 251 -19.44 -19.43 3.18
N VAL A 252 -18.58 -18.68 2.48
CA VAL A 252 -18.83 -17.29 2.11
C VAL A 252 -18.93 -17.21 0.59
N GLY A 253 -20.00 -16.58 0.09
CA GLY A 253 -20.23 -16.39 -1.34
C GLY A 253 -19.19 -15.48 -1.97
N MET A 254 -18.99 -14.30 -1.42
CA MET A 254 -18.04 -13.30 -1.93
C MET A 254 -17.54 -12.35 -0.85
N TYR A 255 -16.41 -11.69 -1.08
CA TYR A 255 -15.91 -10.60 -0.24
C TYR A 255 -14.93 -9.73 -1.03
N ILE A 256 -14.71 -8.50 -0.57
CA ILE A 256 -13.76 -7.59 -1.20
C ILE A 256 -12.40 -7.72 -0.52
N ASP A 257 -11.37 -8.06 -1.31
CA ASP A 257 -9.98 -8.07 -0.83
C ASP A 257 -8.96 -7.96 -1.99
N HIS A 258 -7.68 -8.03 -1.66
CA HIS A 258 -6.59 -8.08 -2.61
C HIS A 258 -6.50 -9.45 -3.31
N VAL A 259 -6.17 -9.46 -4.59
CA VAL A 259 -6.12 -10.70 -5.40
C VAL A 259 -5.18 -11.78 -4.83
N HIS A 260 -4.05 -11.40 -4.23
CA HIS A 260 -3.10 -12.35 -3.64
C HIS A 260 -3.69 -13.17 -2.49
N ASN A 261 -4.70 -12.63 -1.78
CA ASN A 261 -5.36 -13.33 -0.69
C ASN A 261 -6.21 -14.52 -1.15
N ALA A 262 -6.58 -14.58 -2.43
CA ALA A 262 -7.26 -15.76 -2.97
C ALA A 262 -6.41 -17.04 -2.91
N ARG A 263 -5.07 -16.91 -2.90
CA ARG A 263 -4.14 -18.06 -2.79
C ARG A 263 -4.42 -18.90 -1.54
N ARG A 264 -4.66 -18.26 -0.40
CA ARG A 264 -4.93 -18.97 0.86
C ARG A 264 -6.21 -19.80 0.78
N ALA A 265 -7.25 -19.29 0.12
CA ALA A 265 -8.49 -20.02 -0.09
C ALA A 265 -8.33 -21.19 -1.07
N LEU A 266 -7.57 -20.98 -2.16
CA LEU A 266 -7.20 -22.03 -3.11
C LEU A 266 -6.44 -23.18 -2.45
N GLU A 267 -5.47 -22.87 -1.58
CA GLU A 267 -4.69 -23.86 -0.81
C GLU A 267 -5.57 -24.66 0.17
N LYS A 268 -6.73 -24.12 0.56
CA LYS A 268 -7.76 -24.83 1.36
C LYS A 268 -8.80 -25.56 0.52
N GLY A 269 -8.67 -25.55 -0.80
CA GLY A 269 -9.55 -26.25 -1.73
C GLY A 269 -10.84 -25.50 -2.10
N VAL A 270 -10.92 -24.19 -1.83
CA VAL A 270 -12.03 -23.35 -2.32
C VAL A 270 -11.76 -22.98 -3.77
N ASP A 271 -12.69 -23.28 -4.69
CA ASP A 271 -12.61 -22.78 -6.06
C ASP A 271 -13.03 -21.30 -6.12
N VAL A 272 -12.08 -20.45 -6.48
CA VAL A 272 -12.24 -18.98 -6.44
C VAL A 272 -12.33 -18.40 -7.84
N GLY A 273 -13.17 -17.39 -8.01
CA GLY A 273 -13.14 -16.48 -9.14
C GLY A 273 -13.06 -15.03 -8.68
N PHE A 274 -12.95 -14.12 -9.65
CA PHE A 274 -12.82 -12.70 -9.41
C PHE A 274 -13.80 -11.91 -10.28
N PHE A 275 -14.30 -10.79 -9.75
CA PHE A 275 -14.97 -9.77 -10.56
C PHE A 275 -14.73 -8.37 -10.01
N LEU A 276 -14.84 -7.37 -10.88
CA LEU A 276 -14.65 -5.97 -10.52
C LEU A 276 -15.81 -5.48 -9.65
N ILE A 277 -15.54 -4.53 -8.76
CA ILE A 277 -16.58 -3.95 -7.90
C ILE A 277 -17.49 -3.11 -8.80
N PRO A 278 -18.77 -3.51 -8.99
CA PRO A 278 -19.63 -2.91 -10.00
C PRO A 278 -20.00 -1.47 -9.65
N GLY A 279 -20.22 -0.67 -10.68
CA GLY A 279 -20.71 0.69 -10.57
C GLY A 279 -22.07 0.73 -9.87
N GLY A 280 -22.24 1.73 -9.00
CA GLY A 280 -23.51 2.07 -8.39
C GLY A 280 -24.41 2.90 -9.32
N PRO A 281 -25.68 3.09 -8.96
CA PRO A 281 -26.67 3.76 -9.79
C PRO A 281 -26.33 5.20 -10.18
N ASP A 282 -25.54 5.92 -9.38
CA ASP A 282 -25.17 7.33 -9.64
C ASP A 282 -23.77 7.48 -10.29
N SER A 283 -23.18 6.37 -10.76
CA SER A 283 -21.85 6.34 -11.38
C SER A 283 -21.92 6.28 -12.90
N ASP A 284 -21.08 7.08 -13.55
CA ASP A 284 -20.85 7.02 -15.01
C ASP A 284 -19.86 5.92 -15.40
N LYS A 285 -19.31 5.19 -14.42
CA LYS A 285 -18.32 4.12 -14.63
C LYS A 285 -18.93 2.75 -14.32
N PRO A 286 -18.69 1.72 -15.16
CA PRO A 286 -19.21 0.37 -14.96
C PRO A 286 -18.62 -0.34 -13.72
N TYR A 287 -17.49 0.13 -13.22
CA TYR A 287 -16.84 -0.36 -12.01
C TYR A 287 -15.90 0.71 -11.43
N ALA A 288 -15.55 0.57 -10.15
CA ALA A 288 -14.50 1.36 -9.52
C ALA A 288 -13.79 0.55 -8.44
N THR A 289 -12.55 0.89 -8.14
CA THR A 289 -11.81 0.31 -7.01
C THR A 289 -10.95 1.40 -6.39
N VAL A 290 -10.74 1.33 -5.06
CA VAL A 290 -9.77 2.19 -4.39
C VAL A 290 -8.37 1.68 -4.72
N ILE A 291 -7.57 2.54 -5.33
CA ILE A 291 -6.12 2.36 -5.40
C ILE A 291 -5.52 2.78 -4.05
N VAL A 292 -4.71 1.90 -3.48
CA VAL A 292 -3.90 2.20 -2.29
C VAL A 292 -2.46 2.07 -2.69
N THR A 293 -1.70 3.14 -2.51
CA THR A 293 -0.27 3.14 -2.76
C THR A 293 0.49 3.59 -1.53
N ASP A 294 1.63 2.97 -1.35
CA ASP A 294 2.66 3.44 -0.46
C ASP A 294 3.87 3.84 -1.28
N CYS A 295 4.62 4.80 -0.76
CA CYS A 295 5.75 5.39 -1.46
C CYS A 295 6.87 5.68 -0.48
N ILE A 296 8.03 5.92 -1.05
CA ILE A 296 9.22 6.32 -0.30
C ILE A 296 9.47 7.80 -0.62
N SER A 297 9.59 8.61 0.43
CA SER A 297 9.80 10.06 0.35
C SER A 297 11.09 10.47 1.07
N ILE A 298 11.68 11.58 0.65
CA ILE A 298 12.88 12.16 1.27
C ILE A 298 12.45 13.34 2.14
N THR A 299 12.95 13.40 3.38
CA THR A 299 12.62 14.50 4.27
C THR A 299 13.37 15.77 3.89
N SER A 300 12.77 16.94 4.13
CA SER A 300 13.44 18.23 3.95
C SER A 300 14.63 18.42 4.91
N GLN A 301 14.63 17.69 6.03
CA GLN A 301 15.68 17.65 7.04
C GLN A 301 16.89 16.79 6.63
N SER A 302 16.77 15.97 5.58
CA SER A 302 17.88 15.14 5.10
C SER A 302 19.07 15.99 4.63
N LYS A 303 20.26 15.56 5.08
CA LYS A 303 21.56 16.10 4.63
C LYS A 303 22.22 15.21 3.57
N ASN A 304 21.63 14.06 3.27
CA ASN A 304 22.16 13.01 2.41
C ASN A 304 21.28 12.80 1.16
N ARG A 305 20.77 13.88 0.54
CA ARG A 305 19.74 13.79 -0.50
C ARG A 305 20.13 12.94 -1.70
N ASP A 306 21.34 13.08 -2.21
CA ASP A 306 21.80 12.30 -3.37
C ASP A 306 21.84 10.80 -3.03
N LEU A 307 22.36 10.45 -1.85
CA LEU A 307 22.39 9.07 -1.36
C LEU A 307 20.98 8.53 -1.10
N ALA A 308 20.07 9.37 -0.60
CA ALA A 308 18.67 9.03 -0.42
C ALA A 308 17.99 8.72 -1.76
N VAL A 309 18.25 9.53 -2.80
CA VAL A 309 17.75 9.30 -4.17
C VAL A 309 18.32 8.00 -4.76
N GLU A 310 19.62 7.77 -4.62
CA GLU A 310 20.26 6.52 -5.05
C GLU A 310 19.60 5.30 -4.39
N PHE A 311 19.41 5.35 -3.07
CA PHE A 311 18.80 4.26 -2.31
C PHE A 311 17.32 4.04 -2.69
N ILE A 312 16.53 5.11 -2.85
CA ILE A 312 15.13 5.01 -3.30
C ILE A 312 15.05 4.39 -4.69
N ASN A 313 15.90 4.83 -5.62
CA ASN A 313 15.93 4.28 -6.99
C ASN A 313 16.32 2.80 -6.99
N TYR A 314 17.26 2.39 -6.15
CA TYR A 314 17.64 1.00 -5.96
C TYR A 314 16.46 0.17 -5.42
N MET A 315 15.86 0.58 -4.31
CA MET A 315 14.71 -0.10 -3.67
C MET A 315 13.50 -0.26 -4.60
N THR A 316 13.32 0.70 -5.50
CA THR A 316 12.18 0.74 -6.43
C THR A 316 12.61 0.37 -7.86
N SER A 317 13.79 -0.21 -8.05
CA SER A 317 14.18 -0.77 -9.35
C SER A 317 13.24 -1.92 -9.75
N PHE A 318 13.19 -2.23 -11.04
CA PHE A 318 12.36 -3.35 -11.52
C PHE A 318 12.77 -4.67 -10.86
N GLU A 319 14.08 -4.93 -10.78
CA GLU A 319 14.64 -6.14 -10.19
C GLU A 319 14.24 -6.28 -8.71
N LYS A 320 14.43 -5.22 -7.91
CA LYS A 320 14.14 -5.27 -6.47
C LYS A 320 12.64 -5.33 -6.16
N GLN A 321 11.81 -4.69 -6.98
CA GLN A 321 10.36 -4.86 -6.86
C GLN A 321 9.92 -6.27 -7.25
N ALA A 322 10.46 -6.84 -8.34
CA ALA A 322 10.11 -8.18 -8.78
C ALA A 322 10.53 -9.26 -7.76
N GLU A 323 11.68 -9.09 -7.10
CA GLU A 323 12.16 -10.00 -6.05
C GLU A 323 11.24 -10.05 -4.82
N TRP A 324 10.52 -8.96 -4.54
CA TRP A 324 9.74 -8.80 -3.32
C TRP A 324 8.23 -8.92 -3.51
N ASP A 325 7.73 -8.62 -4.71
CA ASP A 325 6.29 -8.53 -4.99
C ASP A 325 5.74 -9.78 -5.72
N LEU A 326 6.59 -10.77 -6.04
CA LEU A 326 6.25 -12.05 -6.71
C LEU A 326 6.59 -13.27 -5.85
#